data_AF-A0A378UDB9-F1
#
_entry.id   AF-A0A378UDB9-F1
#
_cell.length_a   1.000
_cell.length_b   1.000
_cell.length_c   1.000
_cell.angle_alpha   90.00
_cell.angle_beta   90.00
_cell.angle_gamma   90.00
#
_symmetry.space_group_name_H-M   'P 1'
#
loop_
_entity.id
_entity.type
_entity.pdbx_description
1 polymer ?
#
loop_
_entity_poly.entity_id
_entity_poly.type
_entity_poly.pdbx_seq_one_letter_code
_entity_poly.pdbx_strand_id
1 'polypeptide(L)'
;MPGYTHVEGLSSADVQRLREVWSPLADSVRSLIDASIRSEVDADEVEAVRALIDDATARLRARQIDGPFGVRFTSDGDRMPWGNPAIGIRNPIAPPLVIVKDADGTVRTDFHLGAPYEGRPAMCTAAWWRWCSTTCWGRWPPVIPTGLASPGP
;
A
#
# COMPACT_ATOMS: atom_id res chain seq x y z
N MET A 1 -21.81 11.85 -1.76
CA MET A 1 -20.83 11.36 -2.76
C MET A 1 -19.46 11.74 -2.23
N PRO A 2 -18.54 10.82 -1.89
CA PRO A 2 -17.22 11.22 -1.41
C PRO A 2 -16.50 11.98 -2.53
N GLY A 3 -16.12 13.23 -2.23
CA GLY A 3 -15.68 14.22 -3.21
C GLY A 3 -14.35 13.85 -3.86
N TYR A 4 -14.29 14.06 -5.18
CA TYR A 4 -13.03 14.11 -5.90
C TYR A 4 -12.35 15.44 -5.58
N THR A 5 -11.20 15.41 -4.94
CA THR A 5 -10.40 16.62 -4.71
C THR A 5 -9.47 16.79 -5.90
N HIS A 6 -9.79 17.74 -6.78
CA HIS A 6 -8.82 18.25 -7.74
C HIS A 6 -7.71 18.96 -6.97
N VAL A 7 -6.48 18.48 -7.10
CA VAL A 7 -5.32 19.22 -6.61
C VAL A 7 -4.81 20.03 -7.80
N GLU A 8 -5.20 21.30 -7.87
CA GLU A 8 -4.68 22.20 -8.91
C GLU A 8 -3.15 22.28 -8.82
N GLY A 9 -2.47 22.21 -9.98
CA GLY A 9 -1.05 22.56 -10.11
C GLY A 9 -0.01 21.46 -9.86
N LEU A 10 -0.40 20.18 -9.75
CA LEU A 10 0.59 19.09 -9.69
C LEU A 10 0.91 18.56 -11.09
N SER A 11 2.10 18.85 -11.60
CA SER A 11 2.62 18.23 -12.82
C SER A 11 2.98 16.75 -12.60
N SER A 12 3.10 15.96 -13.66
CA SER A 12 3.63 14.58 -13.56
C SER A 12 5.00 14.51 -12.85
N ALA A 13 5.87 15.52 -13.02
CA ALA A 13 7.17 15.58 -12.36
C ALA A 13 7.03 15.79 -10.83
N ASP A 14 6.05 16.58 -10.40
CA ASP A 14 5.77 16.78 -8.97
C ASP A 14 5.19 15.51 -8.34
N VAL A 15 4.36 14.77 -9.08
CA VAL A 15 3.86 13.47 -8.65
C VAL A 15 4.97 12.44 -8.48
N GLN A 16 5.93 12.40 -9.40
CA GLN A 16 7.07 11.50 -9.30
C GLN A 16 7.94 11.85 -8.07
N ARG A 17 8.24 13.13 -7.84
CA ARG A 17 8.98 13.58 -6.66
C ARG A 17 8.25 13.23 -5.36
N LEU A 18 6.94 13.45 -5.31
CA LEU A 18 6.13 13.06 -4.16
C LEU A 18 6.11 11.53 -3.98
N ARG A 19 6.10 10.73 -5.05
CA ARG A 19 6.19 9.28 -4.94
C ARG A 19 7.51 8.85 -4.29
N GLU A 20 8.62 9.45 -4.71
CA GLU A 20 9.96 9.18 -4.15
C GLU A 20 10.06 9.52 -2.66
N VAL A 21 9.36 10.55 -2.20
CA VAL A 21 9.34 10.92 -0.76
C VAL A 21 8.43 10.00 0.06
N TRP A 22 7.25 9.66 -0.46
CA TRP A 22 6.21 9.02 0.33
C TRP A 22 6.22 7.49 0.25
N SER A 23 6.75 6.90 -0.82
CA SER A 23 6.89 5.44 -0.94
C SER A 23 7.79 4.85 0.16
N PRO A 24 8.99 5.41 0.42
CA PRO A 24 9.89 4.87 1.45
C PRO A 24 9.27 4.89 2.85
N LEU A 25 8.47 5.92 3.18
CA LEU A 25 7.76 5.97 4.46
C LEU A 25 6.78 4.79 4.59
N ALA A 26 6.00 4.49 3.53
CA ALA A 26 5.10 3.34 3.55
C ALA A 26 5.88 2.01 3.63
N ASP A 27 7.04 1.90 2.99
CA ASP A 27 7.91 0.72 3.06
C ASP A 27 8.49 0.50 4.48
N SER A 28 8.90 1.57 5.16
CA SER A 28 9.32 1.50 6.57
C SER A 28 8.17 1.03 7.46
N VAL A 29 6.95 1.54 7.26
CA VAL A 29 5.79 1.12 8.05
C VAL A 29 5.41 -0.33 7.76
N ARG A 30 5.48 -0.79 6.50
CA ARG A 30 5.28 -2.22 6.16
C ARG A 30 6.25 -3.12 6.91
N SER A 31 7.53 -2.73 6.93
CA SER A 31 8.58 -3.46 7.64
C SER A 31 8.33 -3.49 9.15
N LEU A 32 7.85 -2.38 9.72
CA LEU A 32 7.45 -2.29 11.12
C LEU A 32 6.26 -3.20 11.45
N ILE A 33 5.24 -3.26 10.60
CA ILE A 33 4.07 -4.14 10.82
C ILE A 33 4.53 -5.60 10.85
N ASP A 34 5.35 -6.01 9.89
CA ASP A 34 5.88 -7.38 9.84
C ASP A 34 6.75 -7.71 11.07
N ALA A 35 7.65 -6.79 11.46
CA ALA A 35 8.47 -6.95 12.66
C ALA A 35 7.61 -7.04 13.94
N SER A 36 6.54 -6.24 14.04
CA SER A 36 5.66 -6.24 15.21
C SER A 36 4.93 -7.57 15.44
N ILE A 37 4.73 -8.35 14.38
CA ILE A 37 4.08 -9.68 14.45
C ILE A 37 5.08 -10.76 14.86
N ARG A 38 6.34 -10.66 14.40
CA ARG A 38 7.36 -11.71 14.53
C ARG A 38 8.36 -11.47 15.67
N SER A 39 8.28 -10.34 16.37
CA SER A 39 9.23 -9.95 17.41
C SER A 39 8.98 -10.67 18.73
N GLU A 40 10.07 -11.06 19.40
CA GLU A 40 10.10 -11.66 20.74
C GLU A 40 10.94 -10.83 21.73
N VAL A 41 11.14 -9.53 21.45
CA VAL A 41 11.87 -8.62 22.35
C VAL A 41 11.14 -8.44 23.68
N ASP A 42 11.87 -8.02 24.71
CA ASP A 42 11.33 -7.82 26.04
C ASP A 42 10.39 -6.60 26.14
N ALA A 43 9.70 -6.48 27.28
CA ALA A 43 8.70 -5.44 27.52
C ALA A 43 9.29 -4.02 27.51
N ASP A 44 10.54 -3.85 27.94
CA ASP A 44 11.19 -2.54 27.99
C ASP A 44 11.49 -2.06 26.55
N GLU A 45 11.96 -2.95 25.69
CA GLU A 45 12.16 -2.66 24.26
C GLU A 45 10.84 -2.39 23.53
N VAL A 46 9.77 -3.14 23.85
CA VAL A 46 8.41 -2.87 23.30
C VAL A 46 7.96 -1.44 23.65
N GLU A 47 8.14 -0.99 24.88
CA GLU A 47 7.75 0.36 25.30
C GLU A 47 8.62 1.44 24.63
N ALA A 48 9.93 1.20 24.47
CA ALA A 48 10.83 2.10 23.76
C ALA A 48 10.41 2.28 22.29
N VAL A 49 10.13 1.18 21.58
CA VAL A 49 9.66 1.21 20.18
C VAL A 49 8.30 1.89 20.08
N ARG A 50 7.38 1.63 21.01
CA ARG A 50 6.08 2.29 21.06
C ARG A 50 6.22 3.82 21.16
N ALA A 51 7.09 4.32 22.03
CA ALA A 51 7.33 5.74 22.18
C ALA A 51 7.85 6.39 20.88
N LEU A 52 8.72 5.69 20.13
CA LEU A 52 9.20 6.14 18.82
C LEU A 52 8.08 6.21 17.78
N ILE A 53 7.19 5.22 17.77
CA ILE A 53 6.02 5.18 16.87
C ILE A 53 5.07 6.33 17.19
N ASP A 54 4.81 6.58 18.47
CA ASP A 54 3.92 7.65 18.91
C ASP A 54 4.48 9.04 18.55
N ASP A 55 5.79 9.27 18.76
CA ASP A 55 6.46 10.51 18.34
C ASP A 55 6.44 10.69 16.81
N ALA A 56 6.80 9.66 16.05
CA ALA A 56 6.74 9.70 14.59
C ALA A 56 5.32 10.01 14.09
N THR A 57 4.31 9.40 14.73
CA THR A 57 2.90 9.65 14.43
C THR A 57 2.51 11.09 14.74
N ALA A 58 2.93 11.65 15.88
CA ALA A 58 2.67 13.03 16.25
C ALA A 58 3.27 14.01 15.22
N ARG A 59 4.50 13.76 14.75
CA ARG A 59 5.15 14.57 13.72
C ARG A 59 4.39 14.54 12.39
N LEU A 60 3.91 13.38 11.96
CA LEU A 60 3.08 13.26 10.75
C LEU A 60 1.71 13.93 10.91
N ARG A 61 1.15 13.93 12.13
CA ARG A 61 -0.14 14.58 12.44
C ARG A 61 -0.05 16.09 12.59
N ALA A 62 1.15 16.66 12.73
CA ALA A 62 1.33 18.11 12.82
C ALA A 62 0.76 18.88 11.61
N ARG A 63 0.65 18.23 10.45
CA ARG A 63 -0.02 18.81 9.27
C ARG A 63 -0.73 17.71 8.48
N GLN A 64 -2.06 17.69 8.58
CA GLN A 64 -2.90 16.73 7.87
C GLN A 64 -3.86 17.43 6.91
N ILE A 65 -4.42 16.64 6.01
CA ILE A 65 -5.51 17.05 5.14
C ILE A 65 -6.81 17.03 5.94
N ASP A 66 -7.78 17.86 5.56
CA ASP A 66 -9.13 17.76 6.10
C ASP A 66 -9.89 16.60 5.43
N GLY A 67 -10.53 15.76 6.24
CA GLY A 67 -11.36 14.64 5.74
C GLY A 67 -10.57 13.49 5.09
N PRO A 68 -11.26 12.61 4.32
CA PRO A 68 -10.64 11.43 3.72
C PRO A 68 -9.70 11.76 2.56
N PHE A 69 -8.69 10.93 2.32
CA PHE A 69 -7.71 11.16 1.23
C PHE A 69 -8.33 11.15 -0.19
N GLY A 70 -9.34 10.30 -0.41
CA GLY A 70 -10.06 10.19 -1.69
C GLY A 70 -9.20 9.71 -2.86
N VAL A 71 -9.64 10.01 -4.08
CA VAL A 71 -8.84 9.90 -5.30
C VAL A 71 -8.54 11.33 -5.76
N ARG A 72 -7.25 11.66 -5.86
CA ARG A 72 -6.79 12.96 -6.35
C ARG A 72 -6.45 12.87 -7.84
N PHE A 73 -6.61 13.98 -8.55
CA PHE A 73 -6.23 14.10 -9.95
C PHE A 73 -5.13 15.14 -10.11
N THR A 74 -4.14 14.85 -10.95
CA THR A 74 -3.14 15.83 -11.40
C THR A 74 -3.74 16.81 -12.41
N SER A 75 -3.04 17.91 -12.69
CA SER A 75 -3.40 18.80 -13.80
C SER A 75 -3.40 18.07 -15.15
N ASP A 76 -2.59 17.02 -15.26
CA ASP A 76 -2.39 16.22 -16.48
C ASP A 76 -3.40 15.05 -16.59
N GLY A 77 -4.34 14.94 -15.65
CA GLY A 77 -5.40 13.92 -15.65
C GLY A 77 -5.03 12.58 -15.00
N ASP A 78 -3.82 12.46 -14.44
CA ASP A 78 -3.39 11.26 -13.74
C ASP A 78 -4.14 11.06 -12.43
N ARG A 79 -4.59 9.82 -12.21
CA ARG A 79 -5.24 9.42 -10.96
C ARG A 79 -4.20 9.07 -9.90
N MET A 80 -4.37 9.64 -8.71
CA MET A 80 -3.54 9.39 -7.54
C MET A 80 -4.37 8.72 -6.43
N PRO A 81 -4.68 7.42 -6.54
CA PRO A 81 -5.39 6.66 -5.50
C PRO A 81 -4.43 6.28 -4.36
N TRP A 82 -3.65 7.23 -3.83
CA TRP A 82 -2.50 6.92 -2.97
C TRP A 82 -2.87 6.38 -1.58
N GLY A 83 -4.10 6.59 -1.13
CA GLY A 83 -4.65 5.97 0.08
C GLY A 83 -5.30 4.60 -0.17
N ASN A 84 -5.34 4.10 -1.40
CA ASN A 84 -6.01 2.84 -1.73
C ASN A 84 -5.31 1.63 -1.05
N PRO A 85 -6.05 0.72 -0.40
CA PRO A 85 -5.43 -0.40 0.33
C PRO A 85 -4.87 -1.54 -0.54
N ALA A 86 -4.92 -1.42 -1.87
CA ALA A 86 -4.31 -2.40 -2.78
C ALA A 86 -3.19 -1.81 -3.62
N ILE A 87 -3.34 -0.58 -4.12
CA ILE A 87 -2.35 0.07 -5.03
C ILE A 87 -1.80 1.41 -4.50
N GLY A 88 -2.19 1.80 -3.29
CA GLY A 88 -1.87 3.11 -2.74
C GLY A 88 -0.45 3.18 -2.18
N ILE A 89 0.41 3.99 -2.80
CA ILE A 89 1.81 4.14 -2.35
C ILE A 89 1.96 4.77 -0.97
N ARG A 90 0.93 5.46 -0.46
CA ARG A 90 0.92 6.03 0.90
C ARG A 90 0.22 5.12 1.91
N ASN A 91 -0.35 4.01 1.47
CA ASN A 91 -1.06 3.08 2.33
C ASN A 91 -0.17 1.86 2.61
N PRO A 92 0.37 1.69 3.83
CA PRO A 92 1.21 0.55 4.15
C PRO A 92 0.43 -0.79 4.20
N ILE A 93 -0.91 -0.76 4.20
CA ILE A 93 -1.75 -1.96 4.01
C ILE A 93 -1.75 -2.42 2.54
N ALA A 94 -1.42 -1.52 1.60
CA ALA A 94 -1.22 -1.94 0.22
C ALA A 94 0.09 -2.73 0.15
N PRO A 95 0.08 -3.96 -0.39
CA PRO A 95 1.30 -4.69 -0.64
C PRO A 95 2.15 -3.96 -1.68
N PRO A 96 3.47 -4.18 -1.71
CA PRO A 96 4.36 -3.58 -2.68
C PRO A 96 4.10 -4.21 -4.07
N LEU A 97 3.09 -3.73 -4.78
CA LEU A 97 2.74 -4.19 -6.12
C LEU A 97 3.54 -3.44 -7.18
N VAL A 98 4.28 -4.17 -8.01
CA VAL A 98 4.83 -3.65 -9.26
C VAL A 98 3.91 -4.07 -10.40
N ILE A 99 3.10 -3.13 -10.89
CA ILE A 99 2.15 -3.39 -11.97
C ILE A 99 2.88 -3.30 -13.31
N VAL A 100 2.95 -4.42 -14.02
CA VAL A 100 3.45 -4.51 -15.40
C VAL A 100 2.26 -4.53 -16.33
N LYS A 101 2.30 -3.70 -17.37
CA LYS A 101 1.31 -3.70 -18.45
C LYS A 101 2.01 -4.16 -19.72
N ASP A 102 1.56 -5.27 -20.26
CA ASP A 102 2.07 -5.83 -21.50
C ASP A 102 1.38 -5.19 -22.72
N ALA A 103 2.00 -5.29 -23.90
CA ALA A 103 1.55 -4.61 -25.11
C ALA A 103 0.19 -5.13 -25.63
N ASP A 104 -0.20 -6.34 -25.24
CA ASP A 104 -1.49 -6.98 -25.55
C ASP A 104 -2.64 -6.48 -24.65
N GLY A 105 -2.34 -5.57 -23.71
CA GLY A 105 -3.31 -5.04 -22.74
C GLY A 105 -3.44 -5.89 -21.49
N THR A 106 -2.69 -6.99 -21.36
CA THR A 106 -2.59 -7.77 -20.14
C THR A 106 -1.92 -6.94 -19.05
N VAL A 107 -2.46 -7.03 -17.83
CA VAL A 107 -1.85 -6.43 -16.64
C VAL A 107 -1.46 -7.57 -15.71
N ARG A 108 -0.24 -7.55 -15.18
CA ARG A 108 0.26 -8.53 -14.23
C ARG A 108 1.07 -7.88 -13.13
N THR A 109 1.18 -8.56 -12.00
CA THR A 109 2.03 -8.14 -10.88
C THR A 109 2.40 -9.37 -10.07
N ASP A 110 3.66 -9.42 -9.65
CA ASP A 110 4.19 -10.47 -8.78
C ASP A 110 4.58 -9.80 -7.46
N PHE A 111 4.16 -10.39 -6.35
CA PHE A 111 4.40 -9.84 -5.01
C PHE A 111 4.40 -10.94 -3.96
N HIS A 112 5.10 -10.68 -2.86
CA HIS A 112 5.11 -11.54 -1.68
C HIS A 112 4.27 -10.90 -0.57
N LEU A 113 3.41 -11.71 0.03
CA LEU A 113 2.61 -11.32 1.18
C LEU A 113 3.26 -11.90 2.43
N GLY A 114 3.67 -11.00 3.34
CA GLY A 114 4.24 -11.39 4.64
C GLY A 114 3.17 -11.64 5.69
N ALA A 115 3.62 -11.78 6.94
CA ALA A 115 2.81 -12.02 8.11
C ALA A 115 1.54 -11.13 8.25
N PRO A 116 1.55 -9.83 7.84
CA PRO A 116 0.37 -8.96 7.97
C PRO A 116 -0.87 -9.41 7.19
N TYR A 117 -0.73 -10.32 6.23
CA TYR A 117 -1.80 -10.76 5.34
C TYR A 117 -2.26 -12.20 5.60
N GLU A 118 -1.64 -12.88 6.56
CA GLU A 118 -1.94 -14.25 6.91
C GLU A 118 -3.30 -14.40 7.60
N GLY A 119 -3.98 -15.51 7.30
CA GLY A 119 -5.28 -15.87 7.91
C GLY A 119 -5.29 -17.26 8.54
N ARG A 120 -4.65 -18.21 7.87
CA ARG A 120 -4.17 -19.47 8.47
C ARG A 120 -2.65 -19.45 8.40
N PRO A 121 -1.93 -20.20 9.27
CA PRO A 121 -0.46 -20.22 9.22
C PRO A 121 0.04 -20.45 7.79
N ALA A 122 0.91 -19.56 7.31
CA ALA A 122 1.48 -19.58 5.95
C ALA A 122 0.46 -19.50 4.78
N MET A 123 -0.78 -19.06 5.04
CA MET A 123 -1.79 -18.80 4.00
C MET A 123 -2.37 -17.41 4.13
N CYS A 124 -2.39 -16.67 3.02
CA CYS A 124 -3.07 -15.39 2.95
C CYS A 124 -4.57 -15.54 3.22
N THR A 125 -5.18 -14.56 3.89
CA THR A 125 -6.63 -14.58 4.12
C THR A 125 -7.40 -14.62 2.80
N ALA A 126 -8.34 -15.57 2.66
CA ALA A 126 -9.19 -15.69 1.47
C ALA A 126 -10.02 -14.42 1.20
N ALA A 127 -10.38 -13.68 2.25
CA ALA A 127 -11.08 -12.40 2.16
C ALA A 127 -10.22 -11.31 1.49
N TRP A 128 -8.94 -11.20 1.88
CA TRP A 128 -8.02 -10.23 1.29
C TRP A 128 -7.74 -10.55 -0.18
N TRP A 129 -7.52 -11.83 -0.52
CA TRP A 129 -7.38 -12.28 -1.90
C TRP A 129 -8.61 -11.93 -2.76
N ARG A 130 -9.82 -12.23 -2.26
CA ARG A 130 -11.07 -11.96 -2.97
C ARG A 130 -11.32 -10.46 -3.17
N TRP A 131 -10.95 -9.65 -2.19
CA TRP A 131 -11.09 -8.20 -2.27
C TRP A 131 -10.10 -7.58 -3.26
N CYS A 132 -8.85 -8.04 -3.25
CA CYS A 132 -7.82 -7.57 -4.19
C CYS A 132 -8.17 -7.96 -5.63
N SER A 133 -8.58 -9.21 -5.88
CA SER A 133 -9.01 -9.68 -7.21
C SER A 133 -10.18 -8.88 -7.77
N THR A 134 -11.20 -8.58 -6.95
CA THR A 134 -12.38 -7.83 -7.41
C THR A 134 -12.12 -6.33 -7.55
N THR A 135 -11.31 -5.72 -6.69
CA THR A 135 -11.11 -4.26 -6.66
C THR A 135 -10.02 -3.79 -7.63
N CYS A 136 -8.93 -4.55 -7.78
CA CYS A 136 -7.84 -4.21 -8.70
C CYS A 136 -8.07 -4.76 -10.11
N TRP A 137 -8.60 -5.97 -10.23
CA TRP A 137 -8.64 -6.70 -11.50
C TRP A 137 -10.02 -6.74 -12.13
N GLY A 138 -11.10 -6.58 -11.35
CA GLY A 138 -12.48 -6.46 -11.86
C GLY A 138 -12.75 -5.22 -12.74
N ARG A 139 -11.75 -4.35 -12.95
CA ARG A 139 -11.81 -3.17 -13.82
C ARG A 139 -10.95 -3.28 -15.08
N TRP A 140 -10.30 -4.43 -15.30
CA TRP A 140 -9.44 -4.74 -16.45
C TRP A 140 -9.87 -6.09 -17.06
N PRO A 141 -9.63 -6.35 -18.36
CA PRO A 141 -9.98 -7.64 -18.99
C PRO A 141 -9.29 -8.83 -18.29
N PRO A 142 -9.83 -10.06 -18.44
CA PRO A 142 -9.59 -11.16 -17.51
C PRO A 142 -8.11 -11.54 -17.39
N VAL A 143 -7.58 -11.45 -16.17
CA VAL A 143 -6.23 -11.91 -15.82
C VAL A 143 -6.32 -13.35 -15.33
N ILE A 144 -5.58 -14.24 -15.99
CA ILE A 144 -5.40 -15.64 -15.58
C ILE A 144 -4.24 -15.67 -14.57
N PRO A 145 -4.44 -16.07 -13.30
CA PRO A 145 -3.34 -16.18 -12.35
C PRO A 145 -2.47 -17.40 -12.68
N THR A 146 -1.17 -17.21 -12.90
CA THR A 146 -0.19 -18.30 -13.12
C THR A 146 0.73 -18.56 -11.91
N GLY A 147 0.44 -18.02 -10.74
CA GLY A 147 1.29 -18.18 -9.55
C GLY A 147 0.77 -19.23 -8.57
N LEU A 148 1.32 -20.46 -8.61
CA LEU A 148 1.29 -21.37 -7.46
C LEU A 148 2.21 -20.80 -6.39
N ALA A 149 1.68 -20.57 -5.18
CA ALA A 149 2.47 -20.26 -4.00
C ALA A 149 3.52 -21.36 -3.80
N SER A 150 4.79 -21.03 -4.08
CA SER A 150 5.91 -21.89 -3.71
C SER A 150 6.38 -21.46 -2.31
N PRO A 151 6.56 -22.39 -1.36
CA PRO A 151 7.24 -22.06 -0.13
C PRO A 151 8.72 -21.81 -0.46
N GLY A 152 9.22 -20.62 -0.14
CA GLY A 152 10.65 -20.30 -0.19
C GLY A 152 11.41 -21.04 0.92
N PRO A 153 12.76 -21.05 0.85
CA PRO A 153 13.63 -21.89 1.67
C PRO A 153 13.57 -21.60 3.17
#